data_AF-A0A8B6GQV4-F1
#
_entry.id   AF-A0A8B6GQV4-F1
#
_cell.length_a   1.000
_cell.length_b   1.000
_cell.length_c   1.000
_cell.angle_alpha   90.00
_cell.angle_beta   90.00
_cell.angle_gamma   90.00
#
_symmetry.space_group_name_H-M   'P 1'
#
loop_
_entity.id
_entity.type
_entity.pdbx_description
1 polymer ?
#
loop_
_entity_poly.entity_id
_entity_poly.type
_entity_poly.pdbx_seq_one_letter_code
_entity_poly.pdbx_strand_id
1 'polypeptide(L)'
;MSDGVEIKIPKVVRTVNSTRIIYLYTEFCKSCNFDKLSRATLFKILKISAASQKTSLRGLVNTIADGMKSIEMLEKILRKCNTFGLPASTVKDISSHLQRVNQHLQFEVKGHISTETNIALHCSTYALSDISHKDYCGSCNHEHSGHCDICTQITQIAENVLVAYREVESQVPIDIREEMEHEISLADKMLHEWHSHCVRTVHQEGAKQSILSNLQPNETLIIMDWAMKLFLFFIEKNRRNSLAKREYRGTSLVQS
;
A
#
# COMPACT_ATOMS: atom_id res chain seq x y z
N MET A 1 -22.73 -30.58 -10.74
CA MET A 1 -23.37 -30.30 -9.44
C MET A 1 -22.33 -29.58 -8.60
N SER A 2 -22.63 -28.36 -8.17
CA SER A 2 -21.73 -27.56 -7.32
C SER A 2 -22.01 -27.96 -5.89
N ASP A 3 -21.05 -28.57 -5.19
CA ASP A 3 -21.24 -29.11 -3.83
C ASP A 3 -21.47 -28.02 -2.76
N GLY A 4 -21.73 -26.76 -3.13
CA GLY A 4 -22.09 -25.70 -2.19
C GLY A 4 -21.06 -25.42 -1.10
N VAL A 5 -19.86 -26.00 -1.21
CA VAL A 5 -18.79 -25.89 -0.22
C VAL A 5 -18.26 -24.46 -0.27
N GLU A 6 -18.61 -23.68 0.74
CA GLU A 6 -18.12 -22.32 0.93
C GLU A 6 -16.63 -22.38 1.33
N ILE A 7 -15.74 -22.40 0.34
CA ILE A 7 -14.28 -22.40 0.58
C ILE A 7 -13.87 -21.01 1.10
N LYS A 8 -13.74 -20.89 2.42
CA LYS A 8 -13.22 -19.68 3.07
C LYS A 8 -11.72 -19.55 2.83
N ILE A 9 -11.35 -18.82 1.78
CA ILE A 9 -9.95 -18.48 1.49
C ILE A 9 -9.34 -17.77 2.72
N PRO A 10 -8.26 -18.31 3.32
CA PRO A 10 -7.64 -17.71 4.48
C PRO A 10 -7.17 -16.28 4.20
N LYS A 11 -7.48 -15.33 5.09
CA LYS A 11 -7.10 -13.91 4.94
C LYS A 11 -5.58 -13.69 4.82
N VAL A 12 -4.74 -14.63 5.26
CA VAL A 12 -3.27 -14.58 5.14
C VAL A 12 -2.79 -14.75 3.70
N VAL A 13 -3.47 -15.58 2.91
CA VAL A 13 -3.17 -15.70 1.47
C VAL A 13 -3.53 -14.42 0.74
N ARG A 14 -4.52 -13.67 1.25
CA ARG A 14 -5.03 -12.41 0.68
C ARG A 14 -4.20 -11.16 0.99
N THR A 15 -3.20 -11.25 1.86
CA THR A 15 -2.22 -10.17 2.12
C THR A 15 -1.00 -10.25 1.20
N VAL A 16 -0.88 -11.32 0.42
CA VAL A 16 0.19 -11.51 -0.56
C VAL A 16 -0.18 -10.73 -1.83
N ASN A 17 0.80 -10.05 -2.43
CA ASN A 17 0.63 -9.31 -3.69
C ASN A 17 -0.04 -10.22 -4.76
N SER A 18 -1.01 -9.70 -5.52
CA SER A 18 -1.77 -10.42 -6.55
C SER A 18 -0.89 -11.17 -7.55
N THR A 19 0.19 -10.54 -8.03
CA THR A 19 1.17 -11.16 -8.93
C THR A 19 1.82 -12.39 -8.28
N ARG A 20 2.11 -12.31 -6.98
CA ARG A 20 2.68 -13.43 -6.21
C ARG A 20 1.66 -14.52 -5.93
N ILE A 21 0.39 -14.18 -5.66
CA ILE A 21 -0.70 -15.17 -5.55
C ILE A 21 -0.84 -15.93 -6.87
N ILE A 22 -0.86 -15.23 -8.00
CA ILE A 22 -0.97 -15.83 -9.34
C ILE A 22 0.24 -16.71 -9.65
N TYR A 23 1.44 -16.27 -9.29
CA TYR A 23 2.64 -17.09 -9.42
C TYR A 23 2.52 -18.40 -8.63
N LEU A 24 2.16 -18.32 -7.34
CA LEU A 24 2.01 -19.51 -6.49
C LEU A 24 0.90 -20.44 -6.98
N TYR A 25 -0.23 -19.90 -7.44
CA TYR A 25 -1.29 -20.67 -8.08
C TYR A 25 -0.79 -21.38 -9.34
N THR A 26 -0.01 -20.68 -10.17
CA THR A 26 0.55 -21.25 -11.40
C THR A 26 1.50 -22.41 -11.09
N GLU A 27 2.37 -22.26 -10.09
CA GLU A 27 3.29 -23.33 -9.65
C GLU A 27 2.53 -24.52 -9.06
N PHE A 28 1.48 -24.27 -8.28
CA PHE A 28 0.61 -25.32 -7.76
C PHE A 28 -0.08 -26.11 -8.88
N CYS A 29 -0.68 -25.42 -9.87
CA CYS A 29 -1.32 -26.06 -11.01
C CYS A 29 -0.36 -26.96 -11.79
N LYS A 30 0.90 -26.54 -11.96
CA LYS A 30 1.95 -27.37 -12.57
C LYS A 30 2.21 -28.64 -11.75
N SER A 31 2.31 -28.53 -10.42
CA SER A 31 2.60 -29.69 -9.55
C SER A 31 1.46 -30.71 -9.49
N CYS A 32 0.21 -30.28 -9.68
CA CYS A 32 -0.97 -31.13 -9.59
C CYS A 32 -1.58 -31.47 -10.96
N ASN A 33 -0.90 -31.11 -12.06
CA ASN A 33 -1.38 -31.31 -13.44
C ASN A 33 -2.79 -30.76 -13.68
N PHE A 34 -3.10 -29.61 -13.06
CA PHE A 34 -4.39 -28.95 -13.14
C PHE A 34 -4.39 -27.87 -14.23
N ASP A 35 -5.47 -27.79 -15.01
CA ASP A 35 -5.63 -26.76 -16.04
C ASP A 35 -5.77 -25.37 -15.40
N LYS A 36 -4.73 -24.56 -15.58
CA LYS A 36 -4.68 -23.21 -15.01
C LYS A 36 -5.59 -22.25 -15.79
N LEU A 37 -6.21 -21.32 -15.08
CA LEU A 37 -6.83 -20.13 -15.68
C LEU A 37 -5.76 -19.20 -16.28
N SER A 38 -6.16 -18.37 -17.24
CA SER A 38 -5.27 -17.34 -17.81
C SER A 38 -4.84 -16.32 -16.75
N ARG A 39 -3.63 -15.76 -16.88
CA ARG A 39 -3.13 -14.72 -15.94
C ARG A 39 -4.09 -13.54 -15.87
N ALA A 40 -4.58 -13.04 -17.00
CA ALA A 40 -5.56 -11.96 -17.06
C ALA A 40 -6.83 -12.30 -16.26
N THR A 41 -7.41 -13.49 -16.48
CA THR A 41 -8.59 -13.94 -15.72
C THR A 41 -8.35 -13.93 -14.21
N LEU A 42 -7.17 -14.38 -13.77
CA LEU A 42 -6.82 -14.38 -12.35
C LEU A 42 -6.68 -12.97 -11.79
N PHE A 43 -6.08 -12.03 -12.53
CA PHE A 43 -6.02 -10.62 -12.12
C PHE A 43 -7.43 -10.01 -12.02
N LYS A 44 -8.37 -10.31 -12.95
CA LYS A 44 -9.78 -9.87 -12.85
C LYS A 44 -10.42 -10.37 -11.57
N ILE A 45 -10.25 -11.66 -11.29
CA ILE A 45 -10.79 -12.29 -10.08
C ILE A 45 -10.24 -11.61 -8.84
N LEU A 46 -8.92 -11.40 -8.76
CA LEU A 46 -8.28 -10.75 -7.60
C LEU A 46 -8.67 -9.27 -7.47
N LYS A 47 -8.91 -8.57 -8.58
CA LYS A 47 -9.42 -7.20 -8.59
C LYS A 47 -10.84 -7.10 -8.03
N ILE A 48 -11.75 -7.98 -8.44
CA ILE A 48 -13.13 -8.02 -7.94
C ILE A 48 -13.19 -8.51 -6.48
N SER A 49 -12.31 -9.45 -6.12
CA SER A 49 -12.26 -10.04 -4.78
C SER A 49 -11.27 -9.34 -3.83
N ALA A 50 -10.83 -8.12 -4.16
CA ALA A 50 -9.89 -7.34 -3.36
C ALA A 50 -10.39 -7.24 -1.92
N ALA A 51 -9.80 -8.05 -1.04
CA ALA A 51 -10.23 -8.11 0.34
C ALA A 51 -9.83 -6.82 1.05
N SER A 52 -10.74 -6.30 1.87
CA SER A 52 -10.44 -5.22 2.80
C SER A 52 -9.16 -5.58 3.59
N GLN A 53 -8.11 -4.80 3.39
CA GLN A 53 -6.83 -5.03 4.08
C GLN A 53 -7.10 -4.99 5.59
N LYS A 54 -6.51 -5.94 6.34
CA LYS A 54 -6.64 -5.91 7.80
C LYS A 54 -6.03 -4.62 8.31
N THR A 55 -6.87 -3.74 8.86
CA THR A 55 -6.45 -2.52 9.57
C THR A 55 -5.41 -2.80 10.65
N SER A 56 -5.44 -4.00 11.25
CA SER A 56 -4.50 -4.41 12.30
C SER A 56 -3.03 -4.51 11.85
N LEU A 57 -2.72 -4.65 10.56
CA LEU A 57 -1.34 -4.77 10.06
C LEU A 57 -0.70 -3.41 9.72
N ARG A 58 -1.48 -2.32 9.72
CA ARG A 58 -0.96 -0.98 9.42
C ARG A 58 0.08 -0.61 10.48
N GLY A 59 1.36 -0.63 10.06
CA GLY A 59 2.57 -0.33 10.85
C GLY A 59 3.42 -1.52 11.31
N LEU A 60 3.12 -2.74 10.86
CA LEU A 60 4.14 -3.78 10.66
C LEU A 60 4.74 -3.78 9.24
N VAL A 61 4.05 -3.12 8.31
CA VAL A 61 4.47 -3.01 6.92
C VAL A 61 5.66 -2.06 6.84
N ASN A 62 6.76 -2.52 6.24
CA ASN A 62 7.91 -1.66 5.95
C ASN A 62 7.56 -0.77 4.75
N THR A 63 6.84 0.31 5.02
CA THR A 63 6.33 1.28 4.03
C THR A 63 7.44 1.87 3.17
N ILE A 64 8.65 2.04 3.72
CA ILE A 64 9.82 2.51 2.97
C ILE A 64 10.26 1.45 1.96
N ALA A 65 10.41 0.19 2.38
CA ALA A 65 10.80 -0.88 1.46
C ALA A 65 9.75 -1.12 0.37
N ASP A 66 8.47 -1.05 0.71
CA ASP A 66 7.38 -1.10 -0.26
C ASP A 66 7.44 0.11 -1.22
N GLY A 67 7.66 1.32 -0.70
CA GLY A 67 7.87 2.51 -1.50
C GLY A 67 9.04 2.38 -2.49
N MET A 68 10.20 1.88 -2.06
CA MET A 68 11.34 1.63 -2.95
C MET A 68 11.01 0.59 -4.02
N LYS A 69 10.34 -0.50 -3.63
CA LYS A 69 9.87 -1.54 -4.56
C LYS A 69 8.89 -0.98 -5.60
N SER A 70 8.08 0.00 -5.24
CA SER A 70 7.14 0.62 -6.18
C SER A 70 7.85 1.40 -7.29
N ILE A 71 8.96 2.08 -6.98
CA ILE A 71 9.84 2.71 -7.97
C ILE A 71 10.41 1.65 -8.92
N GLU A 72 10.96 0.55 -8.38
CA GLU A 72 11.49 -0.56 -9.20
C GLU A 72 10.43 -1.19 -10.10
N MET A 73 9.19 -1.32 -9.62
CA MET A 73 8.05 -1.81 -10.39
C MET A 73 7.73 -0.89 -11.57
N LEU A 74 7.65 0.42 -11.34
CA LEU A 74 7.39 1.42 -12.40
C LEU A 74 8.52 1.45 -13.44
N GLU A 75 9.78 1.40 -13.02
CA GLU A 75 10.91 1.29 -13.94
C GLU A 75 10.86 0.01 -14.79
N LYS A 76 10.49 -1.13 -14.18
CA LYS A 76 10.35 -2.40 -14.91
C LYS A 76 9.25 -2.30 -15.97
N ILE A 77 8.16 -1.61 -15.66
CA ILE A 77 7.06 -1.36 -16.60
C ILE A 77 7.53 -0.48 -17.75
N LEU A 78 8.25 0.63 -17.49
CA LEU A 78 8.83 1.47 -18.54
C LEU A 78 9.78 0.67 -19.46
N ARG A 79 10.64 -0.18 -18.89
CA ARG A 79 11.51 -1.06 -19.67
C ARG A 79 10.71 -2.03 -20.55
N LYS A 80 9.60 -2.59 -20.05
CA LYS A 80 8.68 -3.41 -20.87
C LYS A 80 8.05 -2.56 -21.99
N CYS A 81 7.55 -1.37 -21.69
CA CYS A 81 6.97 -0.47 -22.71
C CYS A 81 7.96 -0.14 -23.83
N ASN A 82 9.25 0.04 -23.51
CA ASN A 82 10.31 0.22 -24.50
C ASN A 82 10.39 -0.97 -25.48
N THR A 83 10.28 -2.21 -24.98
CA THR A 83 10.27 -3.41 -25.85
C THR A 83 9.05 -3.49 -26.76
N PHE A 84 7.99 -2.73 -26.46
CA PHE A 84 6.77 -2.64 -27.27
C PHE A 84 6.71 -1.36 -28.13
N GLY A 85 7.81 -0.60 -28.20
CA GLY A 85 7.93 0.55 -29.12
C GLY A 85 7.88 1.92 -28.47
N LEU A 86 7.88 2.02 -27.13
CA LEU A 86 7.96 3.31 -26.44
C LEU A 86 9.35 3.94 -26.71
N PRO A 87 9.45 5.22 -27.10
CA PRO A 87 10.74 5.84 -27.39
C PRO A 87 11.71 5.80 -26.19
N ALA A 88 12.97 5.47 -26.46
CA ALA A 88 14.01 5.41 -25.43
C ALA A 88 14.26 6.77 -24.74
N SER A 89 13.99 7.90 -25.43
CA SER A 89 14.01 9.23 -24.83
C SER A 89 12.95 9.36 -23.74
N THR A 90 11.70 9.01 -24.03
CA THR A 90 10.59 9.04 -23.07
C THR A 90 10.88 8.14 -21.86
N VAL A 91 11.41 6.94 -22.10
CA VAL A 91 11.80 6.02 -21.03
C VAL A 91 12.87 6.65 -20.13
N LYS A 92 13.89 7.28 -20.72
CA LYS A 92 14.97 7.94 -19.98
C LYS A 92 14.44 9.13 -19.18
N ASP A 93 13.58 9.93 -19.77
CA ASP A 93 13.01 11.13 -19.15
C ASP A 93 12.15 10.75 -17.92
N ILE A 94 11.21 9.82 -18.06
CA ILE A 94 10.38 9.36 -16.93
C ILE A 94 11.23 8.65 -15.86
N SER A 95 12.23 7.87 -16.27
CA SER A 95 13.15 7.21 -15.33
C SER A 95 13.94 8.23 -14.50
N SER A 96 14.33 9.37 -15.10
CA SER A 96 15.01 10.43 -14.36
C SER A 96 14.11 11.07 -13.29
N HIS A 97 12.82 11.25 -13.58
CA HIS A 97 11.83 11.71 -12.60
C HIS A 97 11.58 10.68 -11.50
N LEU A 98 11.48 9.39 -11.83
CA LEU A 98 11.40 8.30 -10.84
C LEU A 98 12.58 8.32 -9.87
N GLN A 99 13.80 8.48 -10.39
CA GLN A 99 15.00 8.58 -9.57
C GLN A 99 14.98 9.82 -8.67
N ARG A 100 14.56 10.98 -9.20
CA ARG A 100 14.45 12.21 -8.41
C ARG A 100 13.40 12.09 -7.31
N VAL A 101 12.24 11.49 -7.58
CA VAL A 101 11.20 11.17 -6.60
C VAL A 101 11.72 10.23 -5.52
N ASN A 102 12.44 9.18 -5.91
CA ASN A 102 13.03 8.23 -4.97
C ASN A 102 14.03 8.90 -4.02
N GLN A 103 14.94 9.71 -4.57
CA GLN A 103 15.90 10.50 -3.77
C GLN A 103 15.19 11.46 -2.82
N HIS A 104 14.15 12.15 -3.31
CA HIS A 104 13.38 13.08 -2.51
C HIS A 104 12.72 12.39 -1.31
N LEU A 105 12.00 11.29 -1.56
CA LEU A 105 11.30 10.52 -0.52
C LEU A 105 12.26 9.92 0.51
N GLN A 106 13.46 9.52 0.11
CA GLN A 106 14.46 8.96 1.01
C GLN A 106 15.11 10.02 1.93
N PHE A 107 15.43 11.20 1.39
CA PHE A 107 16.37 12.10 2.06
C PHE A 107 15.83 13.52 2.34
N GLU A 108 14.94 14.04 1.52
CA GLU A 108 14.61 15.47 1.51
C GLU A 108 13.21 15.78 2.02
N VAL A 109 12.25 14.86 1.80
CA VAL A 109 10.81 15.12 2.03
C VAL A 109 10.51 15.59 3.46
N LYS A 110 11.26 15.12 4.45
CA LYS A 110 11.07 15.51 5.85
C LYS A 110 11.33 17.00 6.09
N GLY A 111 12.26 17.60 5.34
CA GLY A 111 12.55 19.03 5.43
C GLY A 111 11.48 19.92 4.78
N HIS A 112 10.62 19.35 3.94
CA HIS A 112 9.50 20.07 3.34
C HIS A 112 8.28 20.14 4.27
N ILE A 113 8.15 19.21 5.22
CA ILE A 113 6.95 19.03 6.02
C ILE A 113 6.91 20.00 7.21
N SER A 114 5.79 20.68 7.39
CA SER A 114 5.53 21.62 8.50
C SER A 114 4.03 21.64 8.84
N THR A 115 3.61 22.32 9.90
CA THR A 115 2.20 22.60 10.22
C THR A 115 1.71 23.94 9.69
N GLU A 116 2.60 24.81 9.20
CA GLU A 116 2.29 26.21 8.84
C GLU A 116 2.62 26.55 7.37
N THR A 117 2.60 25.54 6.50
CA THR A 117 2.98 25.69 5.09
C THR A 117 1.76 25.78 4.20
N ASN A 118 1.79 26.68 3.22
CA ASN A 118 0.71 26.85 2.25
C ASN A 118 0.66 25.76 1.16
N ILE A 119 1.46 24.69 1.28
CA ILE A 119 1.49 23.59 0.30
C ILE A 119 0.77 22.39 0.91
N ALA A 120 -0.30 21.93 0.27
CA ALA A 120 -1.17 20.87 0.77
C ALA A 120 -0.42 19.60 1.21
N LEU A 121 0.55 19.15 0.40
CA LEU A 121 1.34 17.94 0.67
C LEU A 121 2.41 18.12 1.75
N HIS A 122 2.79 19.37 2.02
CA HIS A 122 3.78 19.69 3.05
C HIS A 122 3.12 19.89 4.42
N CYS A 123 1.86 20.37 4.44
CA CYS A 123 1.16 20.66 5.67
C CYS A 123 0.74 19.35 6.34
N SER A 124 1.44 18.95 7.39
CA SER A 124 1.19 17.67 8.05
C SER A 124 -0.22 17.57 8.64
N THR A 125 -0.77 18.67 9.14
CA THR A 125 -2.14 18.75 9.62
C THR A 125 -3.12 18.47 8.48
N TYR A 126 -2.97 19.15 7.34
CA TYR A 126 -3.87 19.00 6.21
C TYR A 126 -3.70 17.66 5.48
N ALA A 127 -2.45 17.26 5.20
CA ALA A 127 -2.12 16.03 4.48
C ALA A 127 -2.53 14.75 5.23
N LEU A 128 -2.70 14.81 6.56
CA LEU A 128 -3.18 13.70 7.38
C LEU A 128 -4.67 13.80 7.74
N SER A 129 -5.35 14.90 7.41
CA SER A 129 -6.77 15.09 7.72
C SER A 129 -7.65 14.12 6.94
N ASP A 130 -8.54 13.44 7.65
CA ASP A 130 -9.60 12.62 7.05
C ASP A 130 -10.94 13.36 7.11
N ILE A 131 -11.38 13.89 5.96
CA ILE A 131 -12.64 14.64 5.84
C ILE A 131 -13.86 13.75 6.18
N SER A 132 -13.73 12.43 6.02
CA SER A 132 -14.81 11.48 6.31
C SER A 132 -14.98 11.22 7.81
N HIS A 133 -13.96 11.52 8.62
CA HIS A 133 -13.95 11.29 10.06
C HIS A 133 -13.52 12.57 10.79
N LYS A 134 -14.51 13.31 11.31
CA LYS A 134 -14.28 14.60 12.01
C LYS A 134 -13.22 14.52 13.11
N ASP A 135 -13.13 13.41 13.84
CA ASP A 135 -12.15 13.21 14.91
C ASP A 135 -10.70 13.08 14.41
N TYR A 136 -10.52 12.76 13.12
CA TYR A 136 -9.23 12.65 12.44
C TYR A 136 -9.02 13.79 11.43
N CYS A 137 -9.82 14.86 11.52
CA CYS A 137 -9.71 16.03 10.66
C CYS A 137 -9.07 17.18 11.44
N GLY A 138 -7.85 17.58 11.04
CA GLY A 138 -7.20 18.78 11.52
C GLY A 138 -7.66 20.02 10.75
N SER A 139 -7.84 21.13 11.46
CA SER A 139 -8.15 22.44 10.87
C SER A 139 -6.91 23.31 10.77
N CYS A 140 -6.67 23.90 9.60
CA CYS A 140 -5.63 24.90 9.39
C CYS A 140 -6.23 26.31 9.36
N ASN A 141 -5.45 27.31 9.77
CA ASN A 141 -5.77 28.73 9.68
C ASN A 141 -5.13 29.42 8.46
N HIS A 142 -4.62 28.64 7.51
CA HIS A 142 -3.93 29.08 6.29
C HIS A 142 -4.47 28.32 5.07
N GLU A 143 -4.20 28.86 3.89
CA GLU A 143 -4.62 28.28 2.61
C GLU A 143 -3.60 27.28 2.07
N HIS A 144 -4.06 26.32 1.26
CA HIS A 144 -3.19 25.30 0.66
C HIS A 144 -3.06 25.45 -0.86
N SER A 145 -2.87 26.68 -1.32
CA SER A 145 -2.78 27.06 -2.74
C SER A 145 -1.36 26.99 -3.32
N GLY A 146 -0.36 26.75 -2.48
CA GLY A 146 1.04 26.65 -2.88
C GLY A 146 1.35 25.38 -3.69
N HIS A 147 2.40 25.47 -4.49
CA HIS A 147 2.87 24.39 -5.35
C HIS A 147 4.28 23.94 -4.97
N CYS A 148 4.55 22.65 -5.10
CA CYS A 148 5.89 22.09 -5.02
C CYS A 148 6.08 21.10 -6.16
N ASP A 149 7.02 21.40 -7.05
CA ASP A 149 7.26 20.60 -8.25
C ASP A 149 7.56 19.14 -7.91
N ILE A 150 8.46 18.90 -6.95
CA ILE A 150 8.87 17.53 -6.60
C ILE A 150 7.77 16.76 -5.87
N CYS A 151 7.03 17.38 -4.96
CA CYS A 151 5.90 16.70 -4.29
C CYS A 151 4.73 16.46 -5.25
N THR A 152 4.57 17.31 -6.26
CA THR A 152 3.61 17.07 -7.34
C THR A 152 4.06 15.90 -8.23
N GLN A 153 5.36 15.76 -8.50
CA GLN A 153 5.87 14.59 -9.21
C GLN A 153 5.58 13.28 -8.47
N ILE A 154 5.59 13.26 -7.13
CA ILE A 154 5.24 12.05 -6.35
C ILE A 154 3.81 11.57 -6.69
N THR A 155 2.87 12.49 -6.87
CA THR A 155 1.46 12.15 -7.15
C THR A 155 1.18 11.90 -8.63
N GLN A 156 2.09 12.30 -9.52
CA GLN A 156 1.91 12.19 -10.98
C GLN A 156 2.76 11.09 -11.61
N ILE A 157 3.84 10.62 -10.96
CA ILE A 157 4.81 9.75 -11.62
C ILE A 157 4.22 8.41 -12.07
N ALA A 158 3.31 7.83 -11.29
CA ALA A 158 2.61 6.61 -11.69
C ALA A 158 1.64 6.86 -12.87
N GLU A 159 0.96 8.01 -12.89
CA GLU A 159 0.13 8.43 -14.02
C GLU A 159 0.96 8.66 -15.28
N ASN A 160 2.15 9.27 -15.16
CA ASN A 160 3.06 9.45 -16.30
C ASN A 160 3.48 8.10 -16.90
N VAL A 161 3.75 7.10 -16.05
CA VAL A 161 4.02 5.73 -16.51
C VAL A 161 2.78 5.08 -17.12
N LEU A 162 1.58 5.35 -16.59
CA LEU A 162 0.32 4.89 -17.16
C LEU A 162 0.09 5.45 -18.56
N VAL A 163 0.27 6.77 -18.75
CA VAL A 163 0.17 7.43 -20.05
C VAL A 163 1.17 6.82 -21.04
N ALA A 164 2.43 6.65 -20.64
CA ALA A 164 3.45 6.01 -21.48
C ALA A 164 3.09 4.55 -21.82
N TYR A 165 2.48 3.81 -20.89
CA TYR A 165 1.94 2.48 -21.18
C TYR A 165 0.79 2.52 -22.19
N ARG A 166 -0.13 3.49 -22.09
CA ARG A 166 -1.26 3.65 -23.02
C ARG A 166 -0.81 3.91 -24.46
N GLU A 167 0.30 4.61 -24.66
CA GLU A 167 0.86 4.85 -26.01
C GLU A 167 1.22 3.55 -26.75
N VAL A 168 1.63 2.51 -26.01
CA VAL A 168 2.06 1.22 -26.57
C VAL A 168 1.11 0.08 -26.26
N GLU A 169 -0.04 0.36 -25.64
CA GLU A 169 -0.96 -0.67 -25.15
C GLU A 169 -1.42 -1.61 -26.27
N SER A 170 -1.63 -1.08 -27.48
CA SER A 170 -2.09 -1.88 -28.62
C SER A 170 -1.08 -2.96 -29.05
N GLN A 171 0.21 -2.73 -28.80
CA GLN A 171 1.34 -3.60 -29.11
C GLN A 171 1.60 -4.62 -27.98
N VAL A 172 1.06 -4.37 -26.79
CA VAL A 172 1.20 -5.25 -25.62
C VAL A 172 0.25 -6.45 -25.76
N PRO A 173 0.72 -7.70 -25.53
CA PRO A 173 -0.13 -8.88 -25.47
C PRO A 173 -1.27 -8.75 -24.45
N ILE A 174 -2.50 -9.12 -24.84
CA ILE A 174 -3.72 -8.93 -24.04
C ILE A 174 -3.62 -9.58 -22.65
N ASP A 175 -2.93 -10.71 -22.55
CA ASP A 175 -2.76 -11.49 -21.32
C ASP A 175 -1.89 -10.82 -20.26
N ILE A 176 -1.04 -9.86 -20.65
CA ILE A 176 -0.17 -9.11 -19.73
C ILE A 176 -0.62 -7.67 -19.49
N ARG A 177 -1.55 -7.13 -20.29
CA ARG A 177 -2.08 -5.75 -20.12
C ARG A 177 -2.62 -5.51 -18.71
N GLU A 178 -3.47 -6.42 -18.26
CA GLU A 178 -4.10 -6.30 -16.95
C GLU A 178 -3.11 -6.43 -15.78
N GLU A 179 -2.06 -7.23 -15.96
CA GLU A 179 -0.96 -7.30 -15.01
C GLU A 179 -0.22 -5.96 -14.92
N MET A 180 0.11 -5.35 -16.06
CA MET A 180 0.79 -4.06 -16.09
C MET A 180 -0.05 -2.96 -15.44
N GLU A 181 -1.35 -2.87 -15.77
CA GLU A 181 -2.26 -1.92 -15.13
C GLU A 181 -2.37 -2.14 -13.61
N HIS A 182 -2.44 -3.40 -13.18
CA HIS A 182 -2.49 -3.73 -11.76
C HIS A 182 -1.19 -3.33 -11.05
N GLU A 183 -0.03 -3.59 -11.66
CA GLU A 183 1.28 -3.23 -11.11
C GLU A 183 1.45 -1.71 -11.02
N ILE A 184 1.02 -0.93 -12.03
CA ILE A 184 1.03 0.54 -11.99
C ILE A 184 0.14 1.05 -10.85
N SER A 185 -1.11 0.56 -10.76
CA SER A 185 -2.05 0.98 -9.71
C SER A 185 -1.58 0.60 -8.30
N LEU A 186 -0.89 -0.54 -8.17
CA LEU A 186 -0.32 -0.95 -6.90
C LEU A 186 0.88 -0.09 -6.53
N ALA A 187 1.77 0.21 -7.48
CA ALA A 187 2.93 1.06 -7.26
C ALA A 187 2.52 2.47 -6.83
N ASP A 188 1.49 3.04 -7.47
CA ASP A 188 0.90 4.33 -7.10
C ASP A 188 0.50 4.39 -5.62
N LYS A 189 -0.28 3.40 -5.16
CA LYS A 189 -0.68 3.29 -3.75
C LYS A 189 0.50 3.18 -2.79
N MET A 190 1.53 2.44 -3.19
CA MET A 190 2.73 2.25 -2.36
C MET A 190 3.55 3.55 -2.25
N LEU A 191 3.64 4.36 -3.32
CA LEU A 191 4.28 5.67 -3.29
C LEU A 191 3.53 6.65 -2.38
N HIS A 192 2.21 6.72 -2.52
CA HIS A 192 1.38 7.57 -1.67
C HIS A 192 1.49 7.18 -0.19
N GLU A 193 1.47 5.88 0.13
CA GLU A 193 1.67 5.42 1.52
C GLU A 193 3.08 5.70 2.05
N TRP A 194 4.12 5.67 1.21
CA TRP A 194 5.46 6.08 1.60
C TRP A 194 5.51 7.58 1.92
N HIS A 195 4.94 8.43 1.06
CA HIS A 195 4.84 9.85 1.33
C HIS A 195 4.07 10.13 2.64
N SER A 196 2.87 9.56 2.79
CA SER A 196 2.08 9.69 4.02
C SER A 196 2.83 9.17 5.25
N HIS A 197 3.64 8.13 5.14
CA HIS A 197 4.50 7.67 6.22
C HIS A 197 5.56 8.71 6.62
N CYS A 198 6.18 9.39 5.65
CA CYS A 198 7.10 10.49 5.93
C CYS A 198 6.40 11.65 6.65
N VAL A 199 5.20 12.05 6.19
CA VAL A 199 4.38 13.08 6.84
C VAL A 199 4.02 12.70 8.28
N ARG A 200 3.54 11.47 8.51
CA ARG A 200 3.23 10.95 9.86
C ARG A 200 4.45 11.00 10.77
N THR A 201 5.62 10.63 10.26
CA THR A 201 6.86 10.62 11.03
C THR A 201 7.21 12.02 11.55
N VAL A 202 7.16 13.04 10.68
CA VAL A 202 7.46 14.43 11.07
C VAL A 202 6.40 14.96 12.03
N HIS A 203 5.12 14.71 11.74
CA HIS A 203 4.01 15.15 12.60
C HIS A 203 4.11 14.56 14.01
N GLN A 204 4.38 13.26 14.12
CA GLN A 204 4.52 12.56 15.39
C GLN A 204 5.72 13.05 16.19
N GLU A 205 6.86 13.34 15.54
CA GLU A 205 8.02 13.89 16.23
C GLU A 205 7.75 15.30 16.76
N GLY A 206 7.04 16.14 16.00
CA GLY A 206 6.60 17.46 16.47
C GLY A 206 5.66 17.37 17.68
N ALA A 207 4.67 16.47 17.64
CA ALA A 207 3.77 16.22 18.76
C ALA A 207 4.51 15.72 20.01
N LYS A 208 5.47 14.80 19.82
CA LYS A 208 6.32 14.28 20.90
C LYS A 208 7.16 15.38 21.54
N GLN A 209 7.79 16.24 20.73
CA GLN A 209 8.57 17.38 21.24
C GLN A 209 7.69 18.33 22.06
N SER A 210 6.47 18.62 21.58
CA SER A 210 5.49 19.44 22.30
C SER A 210 5.09 18.82 23.65
N ILE A 211 4.85 17.51 23.70
CA ILE A 211 4.55 16.84 24.97
C ILE A 211 5.74 16.93 25.93
N LEU A 212 6.96 16.67 25.45
CA LEU A 212 8.17 16.72 26.27
C LEU A 212 8.44 18.12 26.81
N SER A 213 8.17 19.19 26.03
CA SER A 213 8.36 20.56 26.49
C SER A 213 7.32 21.01 27.53
N ASN A 214 6.15 20.38 27.57
CA ASN A 214 5.05 20.73 28.47
C ASN A 214 4.87 19.77 29.65
N LEU A 215 5.77 18.79 29.79
CA LEU A 215 5.69 17.73 30.78
C LEU A 215 5.82 18.31 32.21
N GLN A 216 4.86 18.00 33.09
CA GLN A 216 4.94 18.42 34.48
C GLN A 216 5.90 17.52 35.29
N PRO A 217 6.43 17.99 36.45
CA PRO A 217 7.41 17.23 37.24
C PRO A 217 6.95 15.83 37.70
N ASN A 218 5.64 15.60 37.77
CA ASN A 218 5.02 14.35 38.19
C ASN A 218 4.47 13.52 37.00
N GLU A 219 4.75 13.92 35.77
CA GLU A 219 4.29 13.24 34.57
C GLU A 219 5.44 12.51 33.87
N THR A 220 5.09 11.51 33.05
CA THR A 220 6.05 10.78 32.23
C THR A 220 5.39 10.41 30.91
N LEU A 221 6.10 10.67 29.81
CA LEU A 221 5.71 10.20 28.49
C LEU A 221 6.15 8.75 28.30
N ILE A 222 5.19 7.87 28.02
CA ILE A 222 5.45 6.46 27.70
C ILE A 222 5.29 6.27 26.20
N ILE A 223 6.37 5.88 25.52
CA ILE A 223 6.35 5.52 24.09
C ILE A 223 6.41 4.00 23.99
N MET A 224 5.36 3.37 23.46
CA MET A 224 5.27 1.92 23.31
C MET A 224 5.37 1.49 21.84
N ASP A 225 6.59 1.42 21.31
CA ASP A 225 6.87 0.99 19.93
C ASP A 225 6.43 -0.48 19.66
N TRP A 226 6.24 -1.26 20.72
CA TRP A 226 5.88 -2.68 20.65
C TRP A 226 4.37 -2.92 20.76
N ALA A 227 3.58 -1.92 21.16
CA ALA A 227 2.15 -2.09 21.38
C ALA A 227 1.42 -2.55 20.11
N MET A 228 1.87 -2.10 18.93
CA MET A 228 1.32 -2.54 17.65
C MET A 228 1.59 -4.03 17.35
N LYS A 229 2.79 -4.52 17.68
CA LYS A 229 3.14 -5.95 17.59
C LYS A 229 2.34 -6.78 18.61
N LEU A 230 2.17 -6.24 19.82
CA LEU A 230 1.43 -6.88 20.90
C LEU A 230 -0.08 -6.94 20.60
N PHE A 231 -0.66 -5.86 20.07
CA PHE A 231 -2.07 -5.78 19.69
C PHE A 231 -2.41 -6.79 18.59
N LEU A 232 -1.52 -6.94 17.61
CA LEU A 232 -1.61 -7.99 16.61
C LEU A 232 -1.52 -9.39 17.22
N PHE A 233 -0.58 -9.61 18.14
CA PHE A 233 -0.48 -10.88 18.86
C PHE A 233 -1.77 -11.19 19.65
N PHE A 234 -2.38 -10.20 20.31
CA PHE A 234 -3.64 -10.36 21.01
C PHE A 234 -4.81 -10.67 20.07
N ILE A 235 -4.90 -9.99 18.92
CA ILE A 235 -5.90 -10.30 17.88
C ILE A 235 -5.71 -11.72 17.34
N GLU A 236 -4.47 -12.14 17.07
CA GLU A 236 -4.17 -13.48 16.57
C GLU A 236 -4.46 -14.56 17.61
N LYS A 237 -4.07 -14.33 18.87
CA LYS A 237 -4.35 -15.24 19.99
C LYS A 237 -5.86 -15.38 20.23
N ASN A 238 -6.61 -14.28 20.20
CA ASN A 238 -8.07 -14.32 20.32
C ASN A 238 -8.75 -14.97 19.10
N ARG A 239 -8.18 -14.83 17.88
CA ARG A 239 -8.64 -15.59 16.70
C ARG A 239 -8.35 -17.09 16.79
N ARG A 240 -7.17 -17.50 17.28
CA ARG A 240 -6.86 -18.92 17.53
C ARG A 240 -7.77 -19.50 18.60
N ASN A 241 -8.03 -18.75 19.68
CA ASN A 241 -8.92 -19.20 20.76
C ASN A 241 -10.39 -19.30 20.31
N SER A 242 -10.86 -18.46 19.39
CA SER A 242 -12.22 -18.55 18.82
C SER A 242 -12.37 -19.65 17.76
N LEU A 243 -11.30 -20.01 17.05
CA LEU A 243 -11.25 -21.19 16.18
C LEU A 243 -11.16 -22.49 17.00
N ALA A 244 -10.33 -22.53 18.05
CA ALA A 244 -10.25 -23.66 18.98
C ALA A 244 -11.56 -23.89 19.75
N LYS A 245 -12.32 -22.83 20.06
CA LYS A 245 -13.67 -22.93 20.64
C LYS A 245 -14.74 -23.43 19.64
N ARG A 246 -14.48 -23.41 18.33
CA ARG A 246 -15.39 -23.98 17.31
C ARG A 246 -15.10 -25.45 16.99
N GLU A 247 -13.91 -25.96 17.30
CA GLU A 247 -13.59 -27.39 17.17
C GLU A 247 -14.08 -28.24 18.37
N TYR A 248 -14.47 -27.62 19.49
CA TYR A 248 -14.94 -28.32 20.70
C TYR A 248 -16.45 -28.31 20.93
N ARG A 249 -17.28 -28.00 19.92
CA ARG A 249 -18.76 -28.16 19.97
C ARG A 249 -19.25 -29.22 18.98
N GLY A 250 -18.52 -30.32 18.89
CA GLY A 250 -18.76 -31.39 17.93
C GLY A 250 -18.92 -32.79 18.52
N THR A 251 -19.12 -32.97 19.83
CA THR A 251 -19.46 -34.28 20.41
C THR A 251 -20.06 -34.11 21.81
N SER A 252 -21.38 -34.17 21.95
CA SER A 252 -22.07 -34.86 23.07
C SER A 252 -23.58 -34.61 23.08
N LEU A 253 -24.32 -35.70 22.90
CA LEU A 253 -25.56 -36.08 23.58
C LEU A 253 -26.87 -35.35 23.22
N VAL A 254 -27.62 -35.99 22.30
CA VAL A 254 -29.09 -36.00 22.36
C VAL A 254 -29.49 -37.16 23.29
N GLN A 255 -30.01 -36.82 24.46
CA GLN A 255 -30.89 -37.66 25.27
C GLN A 255 -32.08 -36.82 25.70
N SER A 256 -33.19 -36.98 25.00
CA SER A 256 -34.56 -37.18 25.52
C SER A 256 -35.46 -37.49 24.34
#